data_AF-A0A524G2B7-F1
#
_entry.id   AF-A0A524G2B7-F1
#
_cell.length_a   1.000
_cell.length_b   1.000
_cell.length_c   1.000
_cell.angle_alpha   90.00
_cell.angle_beta   90.00
_cell.angle_gamma   90.00
#
_symmetry.space_group_name_H-M   'P 1'
#
loop_
_entity.id
_entity.type
_entity.pdbx_description
1 polymer ?
#
loop_
_entity_poly.entity_id
_entity_poly.type
_entity_poly.pdbx_seq_one_letter_code
_entity_poly.pdbx_strand_id
1 'polypeptide(L)'
;MLTDRNKRLVAFAFAAAFVFMAVSPALSVAIDVPSDLNVGPYVDAIVYKVINNQDQRILALQAGEIEMDNSFFDPVYLPQLAADPDIDIFSALRNGYGHITINCRDAPLNESVLRRAFAFAFDKTAVTVDVMDGFSQEHDSLVPFPNGWCVEDQFTFHYYTDQSSIGNQILDESGDFPMGAEYRTYKGEPFDIVIEYSSNSPEIAGGTAQIGVDALRRLGINAETRAADFNEYISRLDSHGDYDMVFFATNFYSNDVDWLARQYWSELADEPYQNPTNFANATYDSWRDQLLYGTTYEEVYEAASEMQKILQYNVPRLVVYENTYMQGYRNDQFTGHVEDLGRYIAGPWTMRKIQKIDGTFGGTVPIAIGEEPDSFNIYVTNSAYSAAILAQTWPALYNFAPDLNPWPDLAESMLVETHSDNPAVPDGHTRFTIDIIQNATWSDGVQLTAEDVAFSITYVFESTPYGNPAGARIGDFAAAYAPTPYRAVIEFNTESYWHFSTFAYNTIIPEHIFNDETGIGYQGWNTWNPVFDPAEPNVNCGPYIFSDYEAGEFYEVTYNPLFHYAPERPTGTTTTTDTGTGTGTGTGEVPTFDATLAIVAGAVGAAVVILVGGFVLLRQK
;
A
#
# COMPACT_ATOMS: atom_id res chain seq x y z
N MET A 1 43.39 8.88 17.84
CA MET A 1 42.63 8.76 19.11
C MET A 1 41.48 9.73 19.05
N LEU A 2 40.24 9.25 18.98
CA LEU A 2 39.04 10.09 18.96
C LEU A 2 38.89 10.85 20.28
N THR A 3 38.44 12.10 20.21
CA THR A 3 38.17 12.96 21.39
C THR A 3 36.97 12.43 22.17
N ASP A 4 36.89 12.73 23.48
CA ASP A 4 35.82 12.21 24.35
C ASP A 4 34.40 12.64 23.92
N ARG A 5 34.27 13.74 23.18
CA ARG A 5 32.99 14.15 22.57
C ARG A 5 32.58 13.21 21.42
N ASN A 6 33.55 12.82 20.58
CA ASN A 6 33.31 11.92 19.47
C ASN A 6 33.08 10.47 19.96
N LYS A 7 33.70 10.06 21.07
CA LYS A 7 33.40 8.78 21.71
C LYS A 7 31.97 8.73 22.28
N ARG A 8 31.44 9.86 22.79
CA ARG A 8 30.06 9.94 23.30
C ARG A 8 29.02 9.95 22.18
N LEU A 9 29.29 10.64 21.06
CA LEU A 9 28.45 10.60 19.86
C LEU A 9 28.41 9.22 19.22
N VAL A 10 29.57 8.56 19.09
CA VAL A 10 29.65 7.17 18.61
C VAL A 10 28.96 6.22 19.60
N ALA A 11 29.13 6.39 20.91
CA ALA A 11 28.43 5.56 21.90
C ALA A 11 26.90 5.80 21.92
N PHE A 12 26.42 6.98 21.58
CA PHE A 12 24.98 7.26 21.43
C PHE A 12 24.41 6.65 20.15
N ALA A 13 25.14 6.73 19.04
CA ALA A 13 24.78 6.05 17.78
C ALA A 13 24.74 4.53 17.96
N PHE A 14 25.71 3.95 18.67
CA PHE A 14 25.69 2.52 19.03
C PHE A 14 24.61 2.16 20.04
N ALA A 15 24.25 3.04 20.97
CA ALA A 15 23.18 2.78 21.94
C ALA A 15 21.79 2.85 21.28
N ALA A 16 21.56 3.78 20.34
CA ALA A 16 20.34 3.81 19.53
C ALA A 16 20.25 2.55 18.66
N ALA A 17 21.34 2.17 17.97
CA ALA A 17 21.40 0.92 17.20
C ALA A 17 21.20 -0.34 18.08
N PHE A 18 21.64 -0.33 19.35
CA PHE A 18 21.43 -1.44 20.29
C PHE A 18 20.00 -1.52 20.85
N VAL A 19 19.28 -0.40 20.97
CA VAL A 19 17.87 -0.42 21.36
C VAL A 19 17.02 -1.03 20.24
N PHE A 20 17.40 -0.83 18.97
CA PHE A 20 16.80 -1.53 17.83
C PHE A 20 17.19 -3.02 17.74
N MET A 21 18.45 -3.39 18.03
CA MET A 21 18.89 -4.81 18.00
C MET A 21 18.38 -5.66 19.18
N ALA A 22 17.93 -5.05 20.28
CA ALA A 22 17.50 -5.77 21.49
C ALA A 22 16.00 -6.15 21.51
N VAL A 23 15.23 -5.73 20.50
CA VAL A 23 13.85 -6.21 20.30
C VAL A 23 13.87 -7.14 19.10
N SER A 24 14.18 -8.41 19.35
CA SER A 24 13.91 -9.49 18.39
C SER A 24 12.41 -9.44 18.06
N PRO A 25 12.01 -9.39 16.77
CA PRO A 25 10.61 -9.23 16.34
C PRO A 25 9.83 -10.54 16.49
N ALA A 26 9.99 -11.26 17.60
CA ALA A 26 9.18 -12.44 17.93
C ALA A 26 7.84 -12.07 18.61
N LEU A 27 7.44 -10.81 18.51
CA LEU A 27 6.09 -10.35 18.79
C LEU A 27 5.61 -9.66 17.52
N SER A 28 4.53 -10.17 16.94
CA SER A 28 3.65 -9.29 16.17
C SER A 28 3.49 -8.01 17.01
N VAL A 29 3.76 -6.84 16.43
CA VAL A 29 3.38 -5.60 17.10
C VAL A 29 1.86 -5.65 17.12
N ALA A 30 1.30 -6.16 18.21
CA ALA A 30 -0.13 -6.23 18.40
C ALA A 30 -0.58 -4.78 18.54
N ILE A 31 -1.08 -4.22 17.45
CA ILE A 31 -1.75 -2.93 17.48
C ILE A 31 -3.09 -3.16 18.16
N ASP A 32 -3.35 -2.39 19.20
CA ASP A 32 -4.66 -2.39 19.85
C ASP A 32 -5.65 -1.66 18.94
N VAL A 33 -6.58 -2.42 18.35
CA VAL A 33 -7.61 -1.86 17.46
C VAL A 33 -8.83 -1.47 18.29
N PRO A 34 -9.18 -0.17 18.42
CA PRO A 34 -10.33 0.25 19.20
C PRO A 34 -11.63 -0.33 18.66
N SER A 35 -12.51 -0.80 19.54
CA SER A 35 -13.83 -1.34 19.13
C SER A 35 -14.73 -0.30 18.44
N ASP A 36 -14.45 0.99 18.65
CA ASP A 36 -15.17 2.12 18.08
C ASP A 36 -14.37 2.81 16.94
N LEU A 37 -13.49 2.07 16.26
CA LEU A 37 -12.61 2.58 15.19
C LEU A 37 -13.36 3.40 14.12
N ASN A 38 -14.59 2.99 13.78
CA ASN A 38 -15.42 3.69 12.80
C ASN A 38 -15.97 5.04 13.29
N VAL A 39 -16.04 5.29 14.60
CA VAL A 39 -16.72 6.47 15.15
C VAL A 39 -15.85 7.73 15.00
N GLY A 40 -16.38 8.72 14.28
CA GLY A 40 -15.73 9.98 13.95
C GLY A 40 -16.36 10.60 12.68
N PRO A 41 -15.84 11.70 12.13
CA PRO A 41 -14.67 12.45 12.60
C PRO A 41 -15.01 13.51 13.65
N TYR A 42 -13.99 13.91 14.43
CA TYR A 42 -14.12 14.87 15.53
C TYR A 42 -13.68 16.29 15.16
N VAL A 43 -12.84 16.44 14.15
CA VAL A 43 -12.40 17.75 13.60
C VAL A 43 -13.34 18.25 12.51
N ASP A 44 -13.28 19.54 12.18
CA ASP A 44 -14.14 20.15 11.15
C ASP A 44 -13.57 19.97 9.75
N ALA A 45 -12.24 19.97 9.61
CA ALA A 45 -11.59 19.87 8.32
C ALA A 45 -10.19 19.24 8.41
N ILE A 46 -9.75 18.70 7.28
CA ILE A 46 -8.37 18.31 7.02
C ILE A 46 -7.89 19.12 5.83
N VAL A 47 -6.71 19.73 5.95
CA VAL A 47 -6.08 20.51 4.88
C VAL A 47 -4.78 19.84 4.48
N TYR A 48 -4.75 19.25 3.29
CA TYR A 48 -3.57 18.65 2.68
C TYR A 48 -2.76 19.75 1.97
N LYS A 49 -1.67 20.20 2.60
CA LYS A 49 -0.76 21.22 2.09
C LYS A 49 0.29 20.61 1.19
N VAL A 50 0.46 21.15 -0.01
CA VAL A 50 1.48 20.71 -0.97
C VAL A 50 2.83 21.31 -0.57
N ILE A 51 3.77 20.47 -0.15
CA ILE A 51 5.13 20.88 0.23
C ILE A 51 6.12 19.88 -0.36
N ASN A 52 6.68 20.20 -1.54
CA ASN A 52 7.46 19.23 -2.30
C ASN A 52 8.79 18.84 -1.66
N ASN A 53 9.48 19.79 -1.02
CA ASN A 53 10.77 19.55 -0.42
C ASN A 53 10.63 18.96 0.99
N GLN A 54 11.28 17.81 1.24
CA GLN A 54 11.17 17.12 2.54
C GLN A 54 11.76 17.94 3.69
N ASP A 55 12.89 18.64 3.51
CA ASP A 55 13.48 19.50 4.54
C ASP A 55 12.48 20.58 5.00
N GLN A 56 11.70 21.13 4.07
CA GLN A 56 10.62 22.07 4.39
C GLN A 56 9.48 21.40 5.16
N ARG A 57 9.09 20.16 4.83
CA ARG A 57 8.11 19.39 5.60
C ARG A 57 8.59 19.11 7.02
N ILE A 58 9.86 18.73 7.19
CA ILE A 58 10.48 18.54 8.52
C ILE A 58 10.41 19.82 9.34
N LEU A 59 10.78 20.96 8.75
CA LEU A 59 10.71 22.25 9.43
C LEU A 59 9.27 22.66 9.76
N ALA A 60 8.33 22.44 8.85
CA ALA A 60 6.91 22.71 9.07
C ALA A 60 6.34 21.87 10.22
N LEU A 61 6.74 20.59 10.33
CA LEU A 61 6.33 19.70 11.42
C LEU A 61 6.83 20.22 12.76
N GLN A 62 8.12 20.59 12.86
CA GLN A 62 8.71 21.16 14.08
C GLN A 62 8.11 22.51 14.46
N ALA A 63 7.77 23.34 13.46
CA ALA A 63 7.16 24.64 13.67
C ALA A 63 5.66 24.57 14.07
N GLY A 64 5.03 23.39 13.99
CA GLY A 64 3.60 23.24 14.24
C GLY A 64 2.70 23.70 13.09
N GLU A 65 3.27 23.87 11.89
CA GLU A 65 2.52 24.28 10.69
C GLU A 65 1.79 23.11 10.02
N ILE A 66 2.27 21.89 10.25
CA ILE A 66 1.62 20.63 9.89
C ILE A 66 1.59 19.71 11.13
N GLU A 67 0.54 18.90 11.22
CA GLU A 67 0.37 17.88 12.24
C GLU A 67 1.20 16.63 11.94
N MET A 68 1.28 16.27 10.65
CA MET A 68 2.04 15.13 10.14
C MET A 68 2.32 15.28 8.65
N ASP A 69 3.26 14.47 8.15
CA ASP A 69 3.52 14.28 6.73
C ASP A 69 2.86 12.98 6.26
N ASN A 70 2.14 13.01 5.13
CA ASN A 70 1.55 11.81 4.52
C ASN A 70 2.61 10.89 3.91
N SER A 71 3.84 11.38 3.73
CA SER A 71 4.99 10.59 3.29
C SER A 71 5.84 10.08 4.47
N PHE A 72 6.84 9.27 4.16
CA PHE A 72 7.87 8.85 5.11
C PHE A 72 9.04 9.84 5.13
N PHE A 73 9.71 10.00 6.27
CA PHE A 73 10.92 10.82 6.37
C PHE A 73 12.19 9.99 6.20
N ASP A 74 13.23 10.58 5.61
CA ASP A 74 14.53 9.92 5.48
C ASP A 74 15.19 9.73 6.85
N PRO A 75 15.78 8.56 7.15
CA PRO A 75 16.31 8.26 8.48
C PRO A 75 17.34 9.25 9.04
N VAL A 76 17.98 10.05 8.18
CA VAL A 76 18.87 11.16 8.58
C VAL A 76 18.18 12.18 9.49
N TYR A 77 16.86 12.34 9.38
CA TYR A 77 16.05 13.24 10.21
C TYR A 77 15.66 12.66 11.56
N LEU A 78 15.79 11.34 11.77
CA LEU A 78 15.37 10.68 13.01
C LEU A 78 15.99 11.33 14.27
N PRO A 79 17.31 11.59 14.36
CA PRO A 79 17.89 12.19 15.57
C PRO A 79 17.37 13.61 15.85
N GLN A 80 16.98 14.35 14.81
CA GLN A 80 16.44 15.70 14.93
C GLN A 80 15.00 15.66 15.42
N LEU A 81 14.15 14.83 14.80
CA LEU A 81 12.74 14.69 15.17
C LEU A 81 12.57 14.06 16.56
N ALA A 82 13.32 13.00 16.87
CA ALA A 82 13.26 12.32 18.18
C ALA A 82 13.77 13.18 19.35
N ALA A 83 14.46 14.29 19.07
CA ALA A 83 14.89 15.24 20.09
C ALA A 83 13.84 16.33 20.38
N ASP A 84 12.81 16.46 19.55
CA ASP A 84 11.72 17.41 19.71
C ASP A 84 10.65 16.81 20.64
N PRO A 85 10.36 17.43 21.80
CA PRO A 85 9.39 16.87 22.74
C PRO A 85 7.94 16.91 22.23
N ASP A 86 7.65 17.71 21.21
CA ASP A 86 6.30 17.88 20.66
C ASP A 86 6.04 16.95 19.46
N ILE A 87 6.97 16.04 19.15
CA ILE A 87 6.89 15.10 18.02
C ILE A 87 7.08 13.67 18.52
N ASP A 88 6.12 12.81 18.20
CA ASP A 88 6.25 11.37 18.30
C ASP A 88 6.56 10.76 16.92
N ILE A 89 7.14 9.57 16.95
CA ILE A 89 7.55 8.84 15.74
C ILE A 89 6.90 7.47 15.77
N PHE A 90 6.13 7.19 14.73
CA PHE A 90 5.64 5.84 14.46
C PHE A 90 6.52 5.19 13.40
N SER A 91 6.83 3.91 13.58
CA SER A 91 7.60 3.12 12.63
C SER A 91 7.00 1.73 12.49
N ALA A 92 6.91 1.23 11.26
CA ALA A 92 6.46 -0.12 10.97
C ALA A 92 7.27 -0.72 9.82
N LEU A 93 7.33 -2.05 9.79
CA LEU A 93 7.86 -2.79 8.65
C LEU A 93 6.97 -2.56 7.44
N ARG A 94 7.61 -2.39 6.28
CA ARG A 94 6.90 -2.25 5.02
C ARG A 94 6.20 -3.55 4.67
N ASN A 95 4.96 -3.50 4.18
CA ASN A 95 4.33 -4.63 3.50
C ASN A 95 4.97 -4.85 2.12
N GLY A 96 6.22 -5.32 2.12
CA GLY A 96 7.05 -5.49 0.95
C GLY A 96 8.53 -5.49 1.29
N TYR A 97 9.36 -5.98 0.38
CA TYR A 97 10.79 -6.20 0.64
C TYR A 97 11.67 -5.90 -0.58
N GLY A 98 12.98 -5.81 -0.36
CA GLY A 98 13.99 -5.91 -1.41
C GLY A 98 14.30 -7.37 -1.71
N HIS A 99 14.50 -7.72 -2.98
CA HIS A 99 14.81 -9.10 -3.37
C HIS A 99 15.69 -9.17 -4.61
N ILE A 100 16.35 -10.32 -4.77
CA ILE A 100 17.02 -10.74 -5.99
C ILE A 100 16.17 -11.83 -6.64
N THR A 101 15.61 -11.54 -7.81
CA THR A 101 14.93 -12.53 -8.66
C THR A 101 15.97 -13.27 -9.49
N ILE A 102 15.87 -14.61 -9.54
CA ILE A 102 16.86 -15.49 -10.17
C ILE A 102 16.20 -16.25 -11.33
N ASN A 103 16.85 -16.24 -12.50
CA ASN A 103 16.39 -16.99 -13.67
C ASN A 103 16.52 -18.51 -13.42
N CYS A 104 15.40 -19.21 -13.25
CA CYS A 104 15.38 -20.66 -13.00
C CYS A 104 15.32 -21.50 -14.28
N ARG A 105 15.30 -20.87 -15.47
CA ARG A 105 15.28 -21.57 -16.76
C ARG A 105 16.70 -21.91 -17.22
N ASP A 106 17.61 -20.94 -17.12
CA ASP A 106 18.92 -21.03 -17.75
C ASP A 106 19.98 -21.65 -16.85
N ALA A 107 20.84 -22.48 -17.43
CA ALA A 107 21.95 -23.07 -16.70
C ALA A 107 23.05 -22.02 -16.44
N PRO A 108 23.70 -22.04 -15.26
CA PRO A 108 23.54 -23.02 -14.19
C PRO A 108 22.48 -22.68 -13.12
N LEU A 109 21.78 -21.55 -13.25
CA LEU A 109 20.82 -21.06 -12.26
C LEU A 109 19.53 -21.89 -12.19
N ASN A 110 19.26 -22.72 -13.18
CA ASN A 110 18.19 -23.72 -13.15
C ASN A 110 18.37 -24.78 -12.04
N GLU A 111 19.62 -25.05 -11.61
CA GLU A 111 19.90 -25.98 -10.51
C GLU A 111 19.67 -25.31 -9.15
N SER A 112 18.69 -25.78 -8.37
CA SER A 112 18.39 -25.20 -7.04
C SER A 112 19.57 -25.29 -6.07
N VAL A 113 20.48 -26.24 -6.28
CA VAL A 113 21.75 -26.38 -5.53
C VAL A 113 22.56 -25.07 -5.55
N LEU A 114 22.69 -24.44 -6.73
CA LEU A 114 23.43 -23.18 -6.87
C LEU A 114 22.72 -22.03 -6.17
N ARG A 115 21.40 -21.91 -6.37
CA ARG A 115 20.59 -20.83 -5.77
C ARG A 115 20.58 -20.91 -4.24
N ARG A 116 20.53 -22.13 -3.69
CA ARG A 116 20.63 -22.38 -2.24
C ARG A 116 22.01 -22.07 -1.69
N ALA A 117 23.07 -22.46 -2.40
CA ALA A 117 24.42 -22.12 -1.99
C ALA A 117 24.63 -20.60 -1.95
N PHE A 118 24.11 -19.90 -2.96
CA PHE A 118 24.08 -18.44 -3.02
C PHE A 118 23.30 -17.83 -1.85
N ALA A 119 22.10 -18.33 -1.55
CA ALA A 119 21.29 -17.85 -0.42
C ALA A 119 22.03 -17.98 0.92
N PHE A 120 22.69 -19.11 1.18
CA PHE A 120 23.50 -19.27 2.39
C PHE A 120 24.73 -18.34 2.43
N ALA A 121 25.31 -17.98 1.28
CA ALA A 121 26.47 -17.09 1.24
C ALA A 121 26.10 -15.60 1.31
N PHE A 122 24.86 -15.24 1.01
CA PHE A 122 24.38 -13.86 1.04
C PHE A 122 24.24 -13.36 2.48
N ASP A 123 24.76 -12.18 2.77
CA ASP A 123 24.75 -11.59 4.12
C ASP A 123 23.66 -10.51 4.22
N LYS A 124 22.47 -10.88 4.72
CA LYS A 124 21.35 -9.94 4.88
C LYS A 124 21.59 -8.97 6.03
N THR A 125 22.32 -9.40 7.06
CA THR A 125 22.77 -8.51 8.13
C THR A 125 23.68 -7.41 7.59
N ALA A 126 24.58 -7.72 6.65
CA ALA A 126 25.38 -6.69 5.98
C ALA A 126 24.52 -5.69 5.20
N VAL A 127 23.45 -6.14 4.52
CA VAL A 127 22.50 -5.21 3.87
C VAL A 127 21.87 -4.29 4.91
N THR A 128 21.41 -4.85 6.02
CA THR A 128 20.76 -4.08 7.09
C THR A 128 21.71 -3.05 7.70
N VAL A 129 22.95 -3.43 8.01
CA VAL A 129 23.91 -2.56 8.71
C VAL A 129 24.60 -1.58 7.77
N ASP A 130 25.06 -2.03 6.61
CA ASP A 130 25.95 -1.25 5.75
C ASP A 130 25.20 -0.47 4.64
N VAL A 131 24.00 -0.92 4.27
CA VAL A 131 23.20 -0.31 3.18
C VAL A 131 21.98 0.42 3.72
N MET A 132 21.30 -0.15 4.71
CA MET A 132 20.04 0.37 5.25
C MET A 132 20.20 1.15 6.56
N ASP A 133 21.43 1.35 7.05
CA ASP A 133 21.75 2.06 8.30
C ASP A 133 20.97 1.54 9.54
N GLY A 134 20.59 0.26 9.54
CA GLY A 134 19.78 -0.37 10.58
C GLY A 134 18.25 -0.20 10.42
N PHE A 135 17.77 0.44 9.35
CA PHE A 135 16.34 0.66 9.06
C PHE A 135 15.72 -0.47 8.23
N SER A 136 16.13 -1.70 8.51
CA SER A 136 15.55 -2.92 7.97
C SER A 136 15.77 -4.09 8.91
N GLN A 137 15.15 -5.22 8.58
CA GLN A 137 15.43 -6.51 9.19
C GLN A 137 15.76 -7.55 8.13
N GLU A 138 16.41 -8.63 8.55
CA GLU A 138 16.53 -9.84 7.74
C GLU A 138 15.17 -10.53 7.59
N HIS A 139 14.90 -11.04 6.38
CA HIS A 139 13.64 -11.71 6.04
C HIS A 139 13.88 -12.74 4.93
N ASP A 140 13.32 -13.95 5.05
CA ASP A 140 13.45 -15.04 4.07
C ASP A 140 12.17 -15.26 3.24
N SER A 141 11.00 -15.07 3.84
CA SER A 141 9.71 -15.38 3.23
C SER A 141 9.39 -14.42 2.09
N LEU A 142 8.78 -14.96 1.04
CA LEU A 142 8.25 -14.15 -0.06
C LEU A 142 6.94 -13.45 0.32
N VAL A 143 6.37 -13.74 1.48
CA VAL A 143 5.27 -13.00 2.08
C VAL A 143 5.86 -12.04 3.14
N PRO A 144 5.62 -10.72 3.06
CA PRO A 144 6.15 -9.74 4.02
C PRO A 144 5.78 -10.07 5.47
N PHE A 145 6.62 -9.69 6.43
CA PHE A 145 6.40 -10.00 7.84
C PHE A 145 5.10 -9.42 8.43
N PRO A 146 4.66 -8.19 8.07
CA PRO A 146 3.37 -7.66 8.55
C PRO A 146 2.15 -8.43 8.03
N ASN A 147 2.30 -9.24 6.98
CA ASN A 147 1.19 -9.96 6.39
C ASN A 147 0.88 -11.23 7.21
N GLY A 148 -0.37 -11.39 7.65
CA GLY A 148 -0.82 -12.51 8.50
C GLY A 148 -0.71 -13.91 7.88
N TRP A 149 -0.38 -14.01 6.59
CA TRP A 149 -0.08 -15.28 5.89
C TRP A 149 1.42 -15.61 5.88
N CYS A 150 2.27 -14.76 6.45
CA CYS A 150 3.71 -15.01 6.55
C CYS A 150 3.98 -16.20 7.48
N VAL A 151 4.85 -17.12 7.04
CA VAL A 151 5.29 -18.28 7.83
C VAL A 151 6.79 -18.29 8.10
N GLU A 152 7.41 -17.11 8.12
CA GLU A 152 8.85 -16.92 8.42
C GLU A 152 9.27 -17.70 9.67
N ASP A 153 8.45 -17.63 10.73
CA ASP A 153 8.70 -18.28 12.03
C ASP A 153 8.59 -19.82 11.99
N GLN A 154 8.04 -20.40 10.92
CA GLN A 154 7.94 -21.84 10.71
C GLN A 154 9.11 -22.42 9.91
N PHE A 155 10.01 -21.58 9.38
CA PHE A 155 11.18 -22.07 8.66
C PHE A 155 12.15 -22.76 9.61
N THR A 156 12.71 -23.90 9.15
CA THR A 156 13.61 -24.72 9.97
C THR A 156 15.04 -24.20 10.03
N PHE A 157 15.38 -23.26 9.14
CA PHE A 157 16.66 -22.58 9.04
C PHE A 157 16.47 -21.24 8.32
N HIS A 158 17.42 -20.32 8.51
CA HIS A 158 17.38 -18.99 7.92
C HIS A 158 18.68 -18.60 7.18
N TYR A 159 18.56 -17.70 6.21
CA TYR A 159 19.68 -17.19 5.39
C TYR A 159 20.20 -15.82 5.86
N TYR A 160 20.03 -15.47 7.13
CA TYR A 160 20.24 -14.10 7.62
C TYR A 160 21.70 -13.62 7.55
N THR A 161 22.65 -14.51 7.85
CA THR A 161 24.07 -14.17 7.93
C THR A 161 24.89 -14.95 6.91
N ASP A 162 26.11 -14.49 6.63
CA ASP A 162 27.07 -15.22 5.80
C ASP A 162 27.35 -16.63 6.36
N GLN A 163 26.83 -17.63 5.65
CA GLN A 163 27.03 -19.05 5.87
C GLN A 163 27.70 -19.69 4.63
N SER A 164 28.65 -18.99 4.00
CA SER A 164 29.38 -19.44 2.80
C SER A 164 30.03 -20.83 2.96
N SER A 165 30.32 -21.28 4.19
CA SER A 165 30.80 -22.65 4.42
C SER A 165 29.74 -23.71 4.07
N ILE A 166 28.47 -23.47 4.40
CA ILE A 166 27.36 -24.35 4.03
C ILE A 166 27.15 -24.30 2.52
N GLY A 167 27.18 -23.11 1.92
CA GLY A 167 27.06 -22.97 0.47
C GLY A 167 28.17 -23.71 -0.29
N ASN A 168 29.43 -23.59 0.14
CA ASN A 168 30.54 -24.35 -0.45
C ASN A 168 30.35 -25.87 -0.30
N GLN A 169 29.88 -26.35 0.86
CA GLN A 169 29.59 -27.76 1.07
C GLN A 169 28.50 -28.26 0.10
N ILE A 170 27.41 -27.50 -0.07
CA ILE A 170 26.32 -27.82 -1.00
C ILE A 170 26.85 -27.97 -2.45
N LEU A 171 27.71 -27.05 -2.89
CA LEU A 171 28.31 -27.08 -4.22
C LEU A 171 29.31 -28.24 -4.39
N ASP A 172 30.09 -28.54 -3.36
CA ASP A 172 31.08 -29.63 -3.39
C ASP A 172 30.40 -31.01 -3.41
N GLU A 173 29.32 -31.18 -2.65
CA GLU A 173 28.57 -32.44 -2.56
C GLU A 173 27.77 -32.75 -3.83
N SER A 174 27.33 -31.75 -4.58
CA SER A 174 26.64 -31.97 -5.86
C SER A 174 27.58 -32.53 -6.93
N GLY A 175 28.86 -32.15 -6.89
CA GLY A 175 29.86 -32.51 -7.90
C GLY A 175 29.72 -31.79 -9.24
N ASP A 176 28.64 -31.03 -9.45
CA ASP A 176 28.38 -30.28 -10.68
C ASP A 176 29.13 -28.96 -10.76
N PHE A 177 29.69 -28.48 -9.64
CA PHE A 177 30.42 -27.21 -9.55
C PHE A 177 31.90 -27.38 -9.14
N PRO A 178 32.70 -28.18 -9.86
CA PRO A 178 34.10 -28.38 -9.50
C PRO A 178 34.90 -27.08 -9.63
N MET A 179 35.91 -26.92 -8.78
CA MET A 179 36.83 -25.79 -8.87
C MET A 179 37.62 -25.84 -10.19
N GLY A 180 37.61 -24.74 -10.95
CA GLY A 180 38.44 -24.53 -12.13
C GLY A 180 39.81 -23.93 -11.76
N ALA A 181 40.35 -23.11 -12.65
CA ALA A 181 41.65 -22.46 -12.44
C ALA A 181 41.60 -21.31 -11.43
N GLU A 182 40.48 -20.57 -11.40
CA GLU A 182 40.28 -19.40 -10.54
C GLU A 182 38.88 -19.42 -9.92
N TYR A 183 37.87 -19.75 -10.74
CA TYR A 183 36.48 -19.91 -10.34
C TYR A 183 35.98 -21.34 -10.60
N ARG A 184 34.90 -21.72 -9.94
CA ARG A 184 34.14 -22.95 -10.20
C ARG A 184 33.61 -22.94 -11.64
N THR A 185 33.54 -24.13 -12.22
CA THR A 185 32.89 -24.37 -13.51
C THR A 185 31.55 -25.07 -13.29
N TYR A 186 30.67 -25.06 -14.27
CA TYR A 186 29.44 -25.86 -14.25
C TYR A 186 29.61 -27.05 -15.17
N LYS A 187 29.62 -28.25 -14.61
CA LYS A 187 29.84 -29.53 -15.32
C LYS A 187 31.12 -29.49 -16.20
N GLY A 188 32.12 -28.74 -15.77
CA GLY A 188 33.42 -28.58 -16.44
C GLY A 188 33.58 -27.32 -17.29
N GLU A 189 32.49 -26.59 -17.58
CA GLU A 189 32.51 -25.39 -18.42
C GLU A 189 32.52 -24.09 -17.59
N PRO A 190 33.33 -23.08 -17.94
CA PRO A 190 33.31 -21.79 -17.28
C PRO A 190 31.93 -21.12 -17.39
N PHE A 191 31.56 -20.38 -16.35
CA PHE A 191 30.36 -19.53 -16.35
C PHE A 191 30.61 -18.28 -15.49
N ASP A 192 29.77 -17.28 -15.68
CA ASP A 192 29.70 -16.08 -14.88
C ASP A 192 28.23 -15.75 -14.55
N ILE A 193 28.02 -14.90 -13.55
CA ILE A 193 26.70 -14.44 -13.12
C ILE A 193 26.71 -12.92 -13.03
N VAL A 194 25.73 -12.28 -13.67
CA VAL A 194 25.50 -10.84 -13.56
C VAL A 194 24.30 -10.55 -12.64
N ILE A 195 24.49 -9.69 -11.64
CA ILE A 195 23.38 -9.14 -10.84
C ILE A 195 23.05 -7.73 -11.34
N GLU A 196 21.88 -7.57 -11.95
CA GLU A 196 21.41 -6.28 -12.44
C GLU A 196 20.70 -5.46 -11.37
N TYR A 197 20.82 -4.13 -11.44
CA TYR A 197 20.12 -3.21 -10.56
C TYR A 197 19.84 -1.86 -11.24
N SER A 198 18.93 -1.07 -10.67
CA SER A 198 18.58 0.25 -11.20
C SER A 198 19.70 1.27 -10.99
N SER A 199 20.12 1.94 -12.06
CA SER A 199 21.07 3.05 -12.02
C SER A 199 20.57 4.28 -11.26
N ASN A 200 19.27 4.35 -10.96
CA ASN A 200 18.65 5.41 -10.16
C ASN A 200 18.79 5.18 -8.64
N SER A 201 19.29 4.03 -8.20
CA SER A 201 19.50 3.70 -6.79
C SER A 201 20.87 3.04 -6.56
N PRO A 202 21.99 3.71 -6.89
CA PRO A 202 23.31 3.10 -6.80
C PRO A 202 23.72 2.76 -5.36
N GLU A 203 23.24 3.51 -4.37
CA GLU A 203 23.55 3.26 -2.95
C GLU A 203 22.82 2.02 -2.43
N ILE A 204 21.49 1.97 -2.54
CA ILE A 204 20.69 0.86 -2.00
C ILE A 204 20.71 -0.34 -2.94
N ALA A 205 20.27 -0.16 -4.19
CA ALA A 205 20.19 -1.25 -5.15
C ALA A 205 21.58 -1.76 -5.57
N GLY A 206 22.51 -0.83 -5.83
CA GLY A 206 23.90 -1.17 -6.16
C GLY A 206 24.66 -1.77 -4.97
N GLY A 207 24.52 -1.21 -3.77
CA GLY A 207 25.13 -1.78 -2.55
C GLY A 207 24.63 -3.19 -2.25
N THR A 208 23.32 -3.41 -2.37
CA THR A 208 22.72 -4.75 -2.15
C THR A 208 23.15 -5.76 -3.22
N ALA A 209 23.20 -5.35 -4.50
CA ALA A 209 23.71 -6.19 -5.58
C ALA A 209 25.20 -6.56 -5.38
N GLN A 210 26.01 -5.63 -4.87
CA GLN A 210 27.42 -5.87 -4.59
C GLN A 210 27.61 -6.91 -3.46
N ILE A 211 26.78 -6.88 -2.41
CA ILE A 211 26.77 -7.92 -1.36
C ILE A 211 26.48 -9.30 -1.98
N GLY A 212 25.58 -9.36 -2.96
CA GLY A 212 25.31 -10.58 -3.73
C GLY A 212 26.52 -11.05 -4.55
N VAL A 213 27.21 -10.15 -5.24
CA VAL A 213 28.44 -10.49 -5.98
C VAL A 213 29.53 -10.99 -5.03
N ASP A 214 29.69 -10.38 -3.86
CA ASP A 214 30.67 -10.80 -2.88
C ASP A 214 30.35 -12.21 -2.32
N ALA A 215 29.06 -12.52 -2.14
CA ALA A 215 28.60 -13.87 -1.78
C ALA A 215 28.96 -14.92 -2.85
N LEU A 216 28.69 -14.62 -4.12
CA LEU A 216 29.07 -15.49 -5.24
C LEU A 216 30.59 -15.70 -5.32
N ARG A 217 31.38 -14.64 -5.11
CA ARG A 217 32.85 -14.73 -5.09
C ARG A 217 33.37 -15.55 -3.91
N ARG A 218 32.74 -15.49 -2.73
CA ARG A 218 33.08 -16.37 -1.58
C ARG A 218 32.80 -17.85 -1.87
N LEU A 219 31.85 -18.15 -2.75
CA LEU A 219 31.62 -19.50 -3.27
C LEU A 219 32.57 -19.89 -4.41
N GLY A 220 33.46 -18.99 -4.82
CA GLY A 220 34.38 -19.19 -5.93
C GLY A 220 33.69 -19.08 -7.29
N ILE A 221 32.63 -18.30 -7.43
CA ILE A 221 31.92 -18.06 -8.71
C ILE A 221 32.34 -16.70 -9.28
N ASN A 222 32.54 -16.64 -10.60
CA ASN A 222 32.82 -15.39 -11.29
C ASN A 222 31.52 -14.57 -11.36
N ALA A 223 31.52 -13.35 -10.83
CA ALA A 223 30.33 -12.52 -10.80
C ALA A 223 30.65 -11.02 -10.81
N GLU A 224 29.71 -10.25 -11.35
CA GLU A 224 29.74 -8.79 -11.39
C GLU A 224 28.34 -8.17 -11.29
N THR A 225 28.27 -6.88 -10.97
CA THR A 225 27.02 -6.12 -10.97
C THR A 225 26.87 -5.32 -12.26
N ARG A 226 25.64 -5.14 -12.75
CA ARG A 226 25.33 -4.26 -13.89
C ARG A 226 24.25 -3.24 -13.53
N ALA A 227 24.59 -1.96 -13.59
CA ALA A 227 23.59 -0.88 -13.50
C ALA A 227 22.87 -0.72 -14.84
N ALA A 228 21.54 -0.64 -14.81
CA ALA A 228 20.70 -0.42 -15.99
C ALA A 228 19.50 0.49 -15.66
N ASP A 229 18.82 1.01 -16.70
CA ASP A 229 17.53 1.67 -16.51
C ASP A 229 16.49 0.67 -15.97
N PHE A 230 15.63 1.11 -15.04
CA PHE A 230 14.66 0.25 -14.38
C PHE A 230 13.71 -0.44 -15.37
N ASN A 231 13.15 0.32 -16.32
CA ASN A 231 12.18 -0.23 -17.25
C ASN A 231 12.83 -1.20 -18.25
N GLU A 232 14.11 -1.00 -18.54
CA GLU A 232 14.85 -1.85 -19.47
C GLU A 232 15.05 -3.27 -18.91
N TYR A 233 15.56 -3.39 -17.67
CA TYR A 233 15.79 -4.72 -17.10
C TYR A 233 14.50 -5.39 -16.65
N ILE A 234 13.48 -4.64 -16.18
CA ILE A 234 12.16 -5.20 -15.87
C ILE A 234 11.50 -5.72 -17.15
N SER A 235 11.59 -4.99 -18.27
CA SER A 235 11.08 -5.50 -19.54
C SER A 235 11.76 -6.79 -19.98
N ARG A 236 13.08 -6.95 -19.73
CA ARG A 236 13.78 -8.22 -19.99
C ARG A 236 13.29 -9.33 -19.07
N LEU A 237 13.14 -9.06 -17.77
CA LEU A 237 12.60 -10.00 -16.80
C LEU A 237 11.22 -10.49 -17.25
N ASP A 238 10.30 -9.56 -17.51
CA ASP A 238 8.92 -9.85 -17.89
C ASP A 238 8.84 -10.56 -19.23
N SER A 239 9.67 -10.21 -20.21
CA SER A 239 9.71 -10.90 -21.50
C SER A 239 10.49 -12.21 -21.47
N HIS A 240 10.95 -12.66 -20.30
CA HIS A 240 11.82 -13.83 -20.12
C HIS A 240 13.10 -13.77 -20.99
N GLY A 241 13.65 -12.57 -21.16
CA GLY A 241 14.84 -12.28 -21.97
C GLY A 241 16.16 -12.75 -21.35
N ASP A 242 17.24 -12.08 -21.74
CA ASP A 242 18.61 -12.40 -21.31
C ASP A 242 18.96 -11.70 -19.99
N TYR A 243 18.93 -12.46 -18.90
CA TYR A 243 19.32 -12.02 -17.54
C TYR A 243 19.65 -13.25 -16.67
N ASP A 244 20.58 -13.07 -15.73
CA ASP A 244 20.90 -14.08 -14.71
C ASP A 244 20.11 -13.81 -13.41
N MET A 245 20.37 -12.64 -12.83
CA MET A 245 19.76 -12.18 -11.58
C MET A 245 19.45 -10.69 -11.66
N VAL A 246 18.36 -10.28 -11.01
CA VAL A 246 17.91 -8.89 -10.98
C VAL A 246 17.48 -8.51 -9.57
N PHE A 247 18.03 -7.42 -9.05
CA PHE A 247 17.57 -6.80 -7.82
C PHE A 247 16.48 -5.74 -8.08
N PHE A 248 15.39 -5.83 -7.33
CA PHE A 248 14.41 -4.74 -7.19
C PHE A 248 13.60 -4.90 -5.90
N ALA A 249 12.81 -3.88 -5.55
CA ALA A 249 11.91 -3.89 -4.41
C ALA A 249 10.46 -4.12 -4.87
N THR A 250 9.67 -4.81 -4.06
CA THR A 250 8.23 -5.02 -4.32
C THR A 250 7.38 -4.55 -3.15
N ASN A 251 6.20 -4.00 -3.43
CA ASN A 251 5.19 -3.62 -2.44
C ASN A 251 3.93 -4.46 -2.65
N PHE A 252 3.23 -4.77 -1.56
CA PHE A 252 1.95 -5.45 -1.58
C PHE A 252 0.87 -4.52 -1.04
N TYR A 253 -0.19 -4.36 -1.83
CA TYR A 253 -1.33 -3.48 -1.50
C TYR A 253 -2.56 -4.27 -1.03
N SER A 254 -2.44 -5.59 -0.98
CA SER A 254 -3.41 -6.54 -0.42
C SER A 254 -2.65 -7.54 0.44
N ASN A 255 -3.34 -8.15 1.40
CA ASN A 255 -2.80 -9.24 2.19
C ASN A 255 -3.09 -10.62 1.59
N ASP A 256 -3.86 -10.69 0.49
CA ASP A 256 -4.07 -11.95 -0.20
C ASP A 256 -2.75 -12.54 -0.70
N VAL A 257 -2.66 -13.86 -0.62
CA VAL A 257 -1.51 -14.64 -1.12
C VAL A 257 -1.88 -15.56 -2.28
N ASP A 258 -3.05 -15.36 -2.90
CA ASP A 258 -3.50 -16.06 -4.12
C ASP A 258 -2.50 -15.90 -5.29
N TRP A 259 -1.70 -14.84 -5.30
CA TRP A 259 -0.61 -14.65 -6.27
C TRP A 259 0.44 -15.77 -6.22
N LEU A 260 0.62 -16.47 -5.08
CA LEU A 260 1.50 -17.64 -4.99
C LEU A 260 1.09 -18.71 -6.00
N ALA A 261 -0.21 -18.90 -6.27
CA ALA A 261 -0.71 -19.87 -7.24
C ALA A 261 -0.40 -19.53 -8.70
N ARG A 262 0.06 -18.31 -9.00
CA ARG A 262 0.32 -17.86 -10.38
C ARG A 262 1.78 -17.48 -10.63
N GLN A 263 2.42 -16.77 -9.70
CA GLN A 263 3.77 -16.22 -9.89
C GLN A 263 4.89 -17.27 -9.94
N TYR A 264 4.62 -18.53 -9.61
CA TYR A 264 5.62 -19.62 -9.59
C TYR A 264 5.06 -20.92 -10.20
N TRP A 265 3.93 -20.82 -10.90
CA TRP A 265 3.27 -21.98 -11.48
C TRP A 265 4.03 -22.47 -12.71
N SER A 266 4.36 -23.76 -12.75
CA SER A 266 5.17 -24.33 -13.83
C SER A 266 4.54 -24.17 -15.21
N GLU A 267 3.21 -24.18 -15.35
CA GLU A 267 2.54 -23.98 -16.65
C GLU A 267 2.74 -22.58 -17.23
N LEU A 268 3.07 -21.60 -16.38
CA LEU A 268 3.35 -20.22 -16.81
C LEU A 268 4.85 -19.92 -16.90
N ALA A 269 5.71 -20.92 -16.70
CA ALA A 269 7.17 -20.71 -16.65
C ALA A 269 7.76 -20.22 -17.98
N ASP A 270 7.10 -20.43 -19.10
CA ASP A 270 7.52 -19.97 -20.44
C ASP A 270 6.62 -18.86 -21.00
N GLU A 271 5.64 -18.38 -20.22
CA GLU A 271 4.67 -17.36 -20.64
C GLU A 271 5.16 -15.96 -20.25
N PRO A 272 5.38 -15.03 -21.22
CA PRO A 272 5.80 -13.67 -20.91
C PRO A 272 4.85 -12.97 -19.94
N TYR A 273 5.40 -12.09 -19.09
CA TYR A 273 4.74 -11.34 -18.02
C TYR A 273 4.16 -12.22 -16.90
N GLN A 274 4.34 -13.53 -16.97
CA GLN A 274 3.98 -14.48 -15.93
C GLN A 274 5.23 -15.17 -15.40
N ASN A 275 5.12 -15.77 -14.21
CA ASN A 275 6.21 -16.49 -13.54
C ASN A 275 7.59 -15.84 -13.75
N PRO A 276 7.86 -14.67 -13.13
CA PRO A 276 9.05 -13.85 -13.44
C PRO A 276 10.38 -14.53 -13.12
N THR A 277 10.36 -15.72 -12.54
CA THR A 277 11.57 -16.50 -12.20
C THR A 277 11.75 -17.71 -13.11
N ASN A 278 10.80 -17.99 -14.00
CA ASN A 278 10.73 -19.22 -14.79
C ASN A 278 10.80 -20.49 -13.90
N PHE A 279 10.32 -20.41 -12.66
CA PHE A 279 10.39 -21.52 -11.71
C PHE A 279 9.42 -22.63 -12.08
N ALA A 280 9.86 -23.89 -11.96
CA ALA A 280 9.02 -25.05 -12.16
C ALA A 280 9.27 -26.09 -11.07
N ASN A 281 8.22 -26.52 -10.38
CA ASN A 281 8.30 -27.52 -9.33
C ASN A 281 6.96 -28.23 -9.10
N ALA A 282 6.90 -29.53 -9.38
CA ALA A 282 5.67 -30.30 -9.28
C ALA A 282 5.08 -30.39 -7.85
N THR A 283 5.90 -30.33 -6.81
CA THR A 283 5.42 -30.31 -5.41
C THR A 283 4.84 -28.95 -5.04
N TYR A 284 5.38 -27.86 -5.59
CA TYR A 284 4.79 -26.54 -5.46
C TYR A 284 3.43 -26.49 -6.16
N ASP A 285 3.37 -26.96 -7.41
CA ASP A 285 2.15 -26.93 -8.21
C ASP A 285 1.01 -27.74 -7.59
N SER A 286 1.31 -28.81 -6.84
CA SER A 286 0.27 -29.64 -6.20
C SER A 286 -0.55 -28.91 -5.13
N TRP A 287 -0.05 -27.80 -4.59
CA TRP A 287 -0.76 -26.99 -3.59
C TRP A 287 -1.64 -25.90 -4.19
N ARG A 288 -1.48 -25.63 -5.50
CA ARG A 288 -2.11 -24.52 -6.19
C ARG A 288 -3.63 -24.53 -6.09
N ASP A 289 -4.26 -25.67 -6.34
CA ASP A 289 -5.72 -25.77 -6.37
C ASP A 289 -6.32 -25.63 -4.97
N GLN A 290 -5.66 -26.17 -3.93
CA GLN A 290 -6.07 -25.96 -2.55
C GLN A 290 -5.94 -24.48 -2.14
N LEU A 291 -4.87 -23.79 -2.59
CA LEU A 291 -4.72 -22.36 -2.35
C LEU A 291 -5.84 -21.55 -3.02
N LEU A 292 -6.17 -21.83 -4.29
CA LEU A 292 -7.15 -21.04 -5.03
C LEU A 292 -8.60 -21.37 -4.70
N TYR A 293 -8.92 -22.64 -4.44
CA TYR A 293 -10.30 -23.12 -4.34
C TYR A 293 -10.68 -23.65 -2.96
N GLY A 294 -9.75 -23.62 -1.99
CA GLY A 294 -10.08 -23.86 -0.58
C GLY A 294 -11.15 -22.86 -0.12
N THR A 295 -12.10 -23.34 0.67
CA THR A 295 -13.26 -22.54 1.12
C THR A 295 -13.13 -22.10 2.58
N THR A 296 -12.14 -22.65 3.28
CA THR A 296 -11.84 -22.33 4.68
C THR A 296 -10.46 -21.69 4.82
N TYR A 297 -10.28 -20.90 5.88
CA TYR A 297 -8.99 -20.31 6.21
C TYR A 297 -7.91 -21.37 6.40
N GLU A 298 -8.23 -22.47 7.10
CA GLU A 298 -7.29 -23.54 7.43
C GLU A 298 -6.74 -24.25 6.19
N GLU A 299 -7.60 -24.58 5.23
CA GLU A 299 -7.18 -25.21 3.96
C GLU A 299 -6.23 -24.31 3.17
N VAL A 300 -6.60 -23.03 3.07
CA VAL A 300 -5.83 -22.02 2.32
C VAL A 300 -4.51 -21.72 3.02
N TYR A 301 -4.51 -21.66 4.36
CA TYR A 301 -3.32 -21.41 5.16
C TYR A 301 -2.30 -22.54 5.06
N GLU A 302 -2.76 -23.79 5.11
CA GLU A 302 -1.91 -24.97 4.88
C GLU A 302 -1.22 -24.88 3.51
N ALA A 303 -1.98 -24.64 2.44
CA ALA A 303 -1.43 -24.53 1.09
C ALA A 303 -0.42 -23.37 0.98
N ALA A 304 -0.78 -22.17 1.45
CA ALA A 304 0.10 -21.01 1.44
C ALA A 304 1.40 -21.24 2.22
N SER A 305 1.32 -21.91 3.37
CA SER A 305 2.45 -22.28 4.22
C SER A 305 3.40 -23.23 3.49
N GLU A 306 2.88 -24.32 2.91
CA GLU A 306 3.71 -25.32 2.23
C GLU A 306 4.34 -24.74 0.95
N MET A 307 3.62 -23.89 0.22
CA MET A 307 4.16 -23.15 -0.93
C MET A 307 5.33 -22.25 -0.53
N GLN A 308 5.20 -21.46 0.55
CA GLN A 308 6.28 -20.62 1.07
C GLN A 308 7.52 -21.45 1.47
N LYS A 309 7.35 -22.59 2.14
CA LYS A 309 8.47 -23.49 2.52
C LYS A 309 9.20 -24.04 1.30
N ILE A 310 8.47 -24.42 0.24
CA ILE A 310 9.07 -24.91 -1.01
C ILE A 310 9.88 -23.80 -1.69
N LEU A 311 9.38 -22.57 -1.72
CA LEU A 311 10.08 -21.42 -2.29
C LEU A 311 11.32 -21.06 -1.46
N GLN A 312 11.23 -21.03 -0.13
CA GLN A 312 12.36 -20.79 0.77
C GLN A 312 13.48 -21.81 0.54
N TYR A 313 13.13 -23.08 0.33
CA TYR A 313 14.10 -24.12 0.07
C TYR A 313 14.70 -24.05 -1.34
N ASN A 314 13.92 -23.73 -2.37
CA ASN A 314 14.38 -23.76 -3.77
C ASN A 314 14.94 -22.43 -4.29
N VAL A 315 14.71 -21.33 -3.57
CA VAL A 315 15.23 -19.98 -3.82
C VAL A 315 15.08 -19.55 -5.29
N PRO A 316 13.87 -19.53 -5.89
CA PRO A 316 13.68 -18.84 -7.17
C PRO A 316 13.84 -17.32 -7.02
N ARG A 317 13.64 -16.83 -5.80
CA ARG A 317 13.83 -15.45 -5.39
C ARG A 317 14.45 -15.46 -4.00
N LEU A 318 15.45 -14.62 -3.80
CA LEU A 318 16.05 -14.38 -2.49
C LEU A 318 15.58 -13.02 -1.98
N VAL A 319 14.74 -13.00 -0.94
CA VAL A 319 14.46 -11.77 -0.19
C VAL A 319 15.75 -11.36 0.53
N VAL A 320 16.14 -10.10 0.48
CA VAL A 320 17.44 -9.64 0.98
C VAL A 320 17.36 -8.63 2.12
N TYR A 321 16.21 -7.97 2.28
CA TYR A 321 15.85 -7.17 3.44
C TYR A 321 14.35 -6.86 3.42
N GLU A 322 13.78 -6.57 4.58
CA GLU A 322 12.49 -5.91 4.72
C GLU A 322 12.70 -4.58 5.46
N ASN A 323 12.41 -3.45 4.80
CA ASN A 323 12.75 -2.14 5.34
C ASN A 323 11.64 -1.60 6.24
N THR A 324 12.04 -0.76 7.19
CA THR A 324 11.13 -0.04 8.08
C THR A 324 10.86 1.35 7.50
N TYR A 325 9.60 1.78 7.54
CA TYR A 325 9.23 3.16 7.26
C TYR A 325 8.84 3.90 8.54
N MET A 326 9.01 5.21 8.53
CA MET A 326 8.80 6.07 9.70
C MET A 326 8.01 7.31 9.32
N GLN A 327 7.08 7.70 10.18
CA GLN A 327 6.36 8.98 10.11
C GLN A 327 6.46 9.71 11.44
N GLY A 328 6.71 11.01 11.36
CA GLY A 328 6.65 11.92 12.50
C GLY A 328 5.29 12.59 12.57
N TYR A 329 4.75 12.73 13.76
CA TYR A 329 3.50 13.42 14.01
C TYR A 329 3.58 14.21 15.32
N ARG A 330 2.82 15.30 15.41
CA ARG A 330 2.80 16.10 16.64
C ARG A 330 1.95 15.46 17.73
N ASN A 331 2.29 15.77 18.98
CA ASN A 331 1.58 15.25 20.16
C ASN A 331 1.07 16.35 21.11
N ASP A 332 1.17 17.62 20.70
CA ASP A 332 0.88 18.79 21.53
C ASP A 332 -0.45 19.49 21.20
N GLN A 333 -0.97 19.33 19.98
CA GLN A 333 -2.21 19.96 19.52
C GLN A 333 -3.39 18.98 19.45
N PHE A 334 -3.14 17.79 18.90
CA PHE A 334 -4.14 16.76 18.67
C PHE A 334 -3.78 15.46 19.37
N THR A 335 -4.79 14.61 19.52
CA THR A 335 -4.68 13.22 19.96
C THR A 335 -5.58 12.35 19.08
N GLY A 336 -5.55 11.04 19.27
CA GLY A 336 -6.32 10.10 18.45
C GLY A 336 -5.61 9.69 17.17
N HIS A 337 -4.30 9.88 17.08
CA HIS A 337 -3.45 9.26 16.07
C HIS A 337 -3.53 7.73 16.19
N VAL A 338 -3.76 7.06 15.07
CA VAL A 338 -3.92 5.61 14.99
C VAL A 338 -2.70 5.03 14.32
N GLU A 339 -1.91 4.28 15.09
CA GLU A 339 -0.83 3.46 14.56
C GLU A 339 -1.40 2.38 13.66
N ASP A 340 -0.95 2.29 12.41
CA ASP A 340 -1.48 1.40 11.37
C ASP A 340 -0.32 0.78 10.58
N LEU A 341 -0.27 -0.55 10.49
CA LEU A 341 0.83 -1.27 9.83
C LEU A 341 0.87 -1.06 8.31
N GLY A 342 -0.27 -0.75 7.68
CA GLY A 342 -0.39 -0.58 6.23
C GLY A 342 -0.48 0.88 5.78
N ARG A 343 -1.18 1.71 6.54
CA ARG A 343 -1.46 3.12 6.21
C ARG A 343 -0.73 4.12 7.10
N TYR A 344 -0.04 3.64 8.13
CA TYR A 344 0.77 4.46 9.05
C TYR A 344 -0.05 5.58 9.70
N ILE A 345 0.63 6.56 10.32
CA ILE A 345 -0.05 7.57 11.14
C ILE A 345 -0.92 8.51 10.31
N ALA A 346 -0.60 8.73 9.04
CA ALA A 346 -1.40 9.55 8.13
C ALA A 346 -2.59 8.81 7.50
N GLY A 347 -2.86 7.57 7.94
CA GLY A 347 -3.95 6.74 7.43
C GLY A 347 -5.36 7.26 7.73
N PRO A 348 -6.39 6.67 7.09
CA PRO A 348 -7.79 7.09 7.23
C PRO A 348 -8.33 6.93 8.66
N TRP A 349 -7.78 6.01 9.44
CA TRP A 349 -8.19 5.82 10.83
C TRP A 349 -7.75 6.97 11.73
N THR A 350 -6.55 7.52 11.53
CA THR A 350 -6.16 8.76 12.20
C THR A 350 -7.10 9.89 11.80
N MET A 351 -7.40 10.04 10.52
CA MET A 351 -8.37 11.07 10.07
C MET A 351 -9.75 10.88 10.70
N ARG A 352 -10.15 9.63 10.97
CA ARG A 352 -11.40 9.33 11.69
C ARG A 352 -11.34 9.70 13.17
N LYS A 353 -10.22 9.43 13.85
CA LYS A 353 -10.11 9.49 15.32
C LYS A 353 -9.45 10.77 15.85
N ILE A 354 -8.74 11.51 15.00
CA ILE A 354 -8.00 12.69 15.40
C ILE A 354 -8.96 13.75 15.96
N GLN A 355 -8.57 14.32 17.09
CA GLN A 355 -9.35 15.31 17.83
C GLN A 355 -8.40 16.22 18.63
N LYS A 356 -8.88 17.40 19.00
CA LYS A 356 -8.09 18.32 19.84
C LYS A 356 -7.75 17.65 21.17
N ILE A 357 -6.57 17.94 21.69
CA ILE A 357 -6.08 17.37 22.96
C ILE A 357 -6.97 17.71 24.16
N ASP A 358 -7.74 18.81 24.11
CA ASP A 358 -8.71 19.20 25.13
C ASP A 358 -10.06 18.45 25.03
N GLY A 359 -10.21 17.56 24.05
CA GLY A 359 -11.41 16.76 23.79
C GLY A 359 -12.57 17.55 23.18
N THR A 360 -12.35 18.81 22.78
CA THR A 360 -13.39 19.60 22.11
C THR A 360 -13.50 19.24 20.63
N PHE A 361 -14.73 19.29 20.11
CA PHE A 361 -14.98 19.13 18.68
C PHE A 361 -14.42 20.30 17.85
N GLY A 362 -14.18 19.98 16.58
CA GLY A 362 -13.86 20.93 15.53
C GLY A 362 -12.39 21.29 15.42
N GLY A 363 -12.11 22.33 14.63
CA GLY A 363 -10.75 22.71 14.21
C GLY A 363 -10.30 22.05 12.91
N THR A 364 -9.10 22.41 12.47
CA THR A 364 -8.55 22.00 11.18
C THR A 364 -7.21 21.31 11.39
N VAL A 365 -7.03 20.13 10.81
CA VAL A 365 -5.77 19.38 10.85
C VAL A 365 -4.97 19.63 9.57
N PRO A 366 -3.83 20.34 9.62
CA PRO A 366 -2.96 20.50 8.48
C PRO A 366 -2.06 19.26 8.29
N ILE A 367 -2.02 18.69 7.09
CA ILE A 367 -1.18 17.53 6.74
C ILE A 367 -0.35 17.91 5.52
N ALA A 368 0.93 17.54 5.48
CA ALA A 368 1.72 17.74 4.26
C ALA A 368 1.53 16.58 3.26
N ILE A 369 1.50 16.93 1.98
CA ILE A 369 1.69 16.01 0.86
C ILE A 369 2.89 16.47 0.02
N GLY A 370 3.68 15.52 -0.45
CA GLY A 370 4.91 15.79 -1.19
C GLY A 370 4.69 16.22 -2.64
N GLU A 371 3.52 15.93 -3.21
CA GLU A 371 3.18 16.31 -4.58
C GLU A 371 1.70 16.65 -4.69
N GLU A 372 1.35 17.33 -5.77
CA GLU A 372 -0.03 17.67 -6.09
C GLU A 372 -0.83 16.41 -6.48
N PRO A 373 -2.10 16.27 -6.07
CA PRO A 373 -3.01 15.24 -6.55
C PRO A 373 -3.13 15.23 -8.08
N ASP A 374 -3.05 14.04 -8.67
CA ASP A 374 -3.11 13.83 -10.12
C ASP A 374 -4.55 13.76 -10.67
N SER A 375 -5.48 13.21 -9.89
CA SER A 375 -6.86 12.96 -10.26
C SER A 375 -7.71 12.67 -9.03
N PHE A 376 -8.99 13.05 -9.06
CA PHE A 376 -10.00 12.65 -8.08
C PHE A 376 -10.95 11.58 -8.63
N ASN A 377 -10.52 10.86 -9.66
CA ASN A 377 -11.16 9.65 -10.15
C ASN A 377 -10.62 8.42 -9.40
N ILE A 378 -11.51 7.72 -8.68
CA ILE A 378 -11.20 6.52 -7.88
C ILE A 378 -10.65 5.33 -8.70
N TYR A 379 -10.83 5.32 -10.02
CA TYR A 379 -10.38 4.26 -10.92
C TYR A 379 -9.13 4.61 -11.73
N VAL A 380 -8.69 5.87 -11.75
CA VAL A 380 -7.60 6.35 -12.64
C VAL A 380 -6.35 6.78 -11.87
N THR A 381 -6.50 7.33 -10.66
CA THR A 381 -5.35 7.83 -9.90
C THR A 381 -4.31 6.74 -9.62
N ASN A 382 -3.03 7.07 -9.73
CA ASN A 382 -1.93 6.25 -9.24
C ASN A 382 -1.11 6.98 -8.15
N SER A 383 -1.56 8.14 -7.72
CA SER A 383 -0.89 8.96 -6.70
C SER A 383 -1.30 8.53 -5.29
N ALA A 384 -0.30 8.27 -4.44
CA ALA A 384 -0.53 8.03 -3.02
C ALA A 384 -1.15 9.26 -2.32
N TYR A 385 -0.93 10.47 -2.84
CA TYR A 385 -1.46 11.71 -2.29
C TYR A 385 -2.94 11.89 -2.63
N SER A 386 -3.34 11.62 -3.88
CA SER A 386 -4.76 11.59 -4.27
C SER A 386 -5.52 10.50 -3.50
N ALA A 387 -4.93 9.30 -3.38
CA ALA A 387 -5.52 8.19 -2.66
C ALA A 387 -5.75 8.51 -1.17
N ALA A 388 -4.83 9.25 -0.52
CA ALA A 388 -4.99 9.67 0.88
C ALA A 388 -6.23 10.55 1.10
N ILE A 389 -6.54 11.43 0.14
CA ILE A 389 -7.72 12.31 0.17
C ILE A 389 -8.99 11.50 -0.17
N LEU A 390 -8.96 10.70 -1.25
CA LEU A 390 -10.11 9.91 -1.70
C LEU A 390 -10.56 8.87 -0.65
N ALA A 391 -9.62 8.33 0.14
CA ALA A 391 -9.93 7.44 1.26
C ALA A 391 -10.80 8.11 2.35
N GLN A 392 -10.89 9.44 2.37
CA GLN A 392 -11.74 10.19 3.31
C GLN A 392 -13.16 10.44 2.78
N THR A 393 -13.40 10.22 1.49
CA THR A 393 -14.66 10.59 0.84
C THR A 393 -15.48 9.38 0.40
N TRP A 394 -14.87 8.22 0.19
CA TRP A 394 -15.53 7.06 -0.41
C TRP A 394 -15.70 5.90 0.59
N PRO A 395 -16.88 5.26 0.64
CA PRO A 395 -17.12 4.08 1.47
C PRO A 395 -16.75 2.77 0.76
N ALA A 396 -16.61 1.70 1.55
CA ALA A 396 -16.52 0.32 1.08
C ALA A 396 -17.37 -0.60 1.98
N LEU A 397 -17.52 -1.89 1.62
CA LEU A 397 -18.15 -2.85 2.55
C LEU A 397 -17.25 -3.12 3.75
N TYR A 398 -15.96 -3.29 3.49
CA TYR A 398 -14.89 -3.45 4.48
C TYR A 398 -13.71 -2.52 4.13
N ASN A 399 -12.97 -2.12 5.14
CA ASN A 399 -11.66 -1.47 5.05
C ASN A 399 -10.61 -2.36 5.73
N PHE A 400 -9.32 -2.09 5.52
CA PHE A 400 -8.28 -2.70 6.34
C PHE A 400 -8.21 -1.98 7.69
N ALA A 401 -8.33 -2.71 8.79
CA ALA A 401 -8.01 -2.21 10.12
C ALA A 401 -6.50 -1.92 10.26
N PRO A 402 -6.09 -1.21 11.33
CA PRO A 402 -4.68 -0.90 11.57
C PRO A 402 -3.76 -2.13 11.70
N ASP A 403 -4.32 -3.27 12.09
CA ASP A 403 -3.65 -4.57 12.17
C ASP A 403 -3.70 -5.37 10.85
N LEU A 404 -4.15 -4.74 9.76
CA LEU A 404 -4.28 -5.29 8.42
C LEU A 404 -5.41 -6.34 8.24
N ASN A 405 -6.25 -6.55 9.25
CA ASN A 405 -7.42 -7.43 9.15
C ASN A 405 -8.62 -6.71 8.52
N PRO A 406 -9.58 -7.45 7.92
CA PRO A 406 -10.81 -6.85 7.42
C PRO A 406 -11.61 -6.21 8.56
N TRP A 407 -12.01 -4.95 8.37
CA TRP A 407 -12.83 -4.19 9.31
C TRP A 407 -14.11 -3.70 8.63
N PRO A 408 -15.30 -3.99 9.18
CA PRO A 408 -16.57 -3.60 8.54
C PRO A 408 -16.71 -2.07 8.47
N ASP A 409 -17.17 -1.56 7.33
CA ASP A 409 -17.61 -0.16 7.17
C ASP A 409 -19.10 -0.10 6.87
N LEU A 410 -19.53 -0.39 5.64
CA LEU A 410 -20.96 -0.49 5.32
C LEU A 410 -21.57 -1.85 5.70
N ALA A 411 -20.78 -2.92 5.76
CA ALA A 411 -21.28 -4.24 6.13
C ALA A 411 -21.55 -4.34 7.64
N GLU A 412 -22.75 -4.78 8.02
CA GLU A 412 -23.11 -5.11 9.41
C GLU A 412 -22.89 -6.60 9.70
N SER A 413 -23.19 -7.44 8.71
CA SER A 413 -22.94 -8.89 8.80
C SER A 413 -22.75 -9.51 7.42
N MET A 414 -22.09 -10.66 7.38
CA MET A 414 -21.86 -11.41 6.16
C MET A 414 -21.98 -12.91 6.44
N LEU A 415 -22.76 -13.58 5.59
CA LEU A 415 -22.87 -15.03 5.55
C LEU A 415 -22.27 -15.52 4.23
N VAL A 416 -21.32 -16.46 4.33
CA VAL A 416 -20.68 -17.11 3.17
C VAL A 416 -21.18 -18.54 3.10
N GLU A 417 -21.64 -18.97 1.94
CA GLU A 417 -22.18 -20.31 1.71
C GLU A 417 -21.70 -20.86 0.37
N THR A 418 -21.43 -22.17 0.32
CA THR A 418 -21.34 -22.94 -0.93
C THR A 418 -22.56 -23.86 -1.07
N HIS A 419 -22.59 -24.67 -2.14
CA HIS A 419 -23.65 -25.67 -2.33
C HIS A 419 -23.76 -26.66 -1.16
N SER A 420 -22.63 -27.01 -0.51
CA SER A 420 -22.64 -27.94 0.62
C SER A 420 -23.34 -27.38 1.85
N ASP A 421 -23.27 -26.06 2.06
CA ASP A 421 -23.94 -25.38 3.17
C ASP A 421 -25.41 -25.13 2.85
N ASN A 422 -25.69 -24.72 1.61
CA ASN A 422 -27.01 -24.30 1.15
C ASN A 422 -27.27 -24.77 -0.29
N PRO A 423 -28.16 -25.76 -0.52
CA PRO A 423 -28.47 -26.26 -1.86
C PRO A 423 -29.09 -25.24 -2.84
N ALA A 424 -29.46 -24.05 -2.36
CA ALA A 424 -29.89 -22.93 -3.21
C ALA A 424 -28.72 -22.15 -3.84
N VAL A 425 -27.49 -22.37 -3.38
CA VAL A 425 -26.27 -21.95 -4.07
C VAL A 425 -25.98 -22.99 -5.16
N PRO A 426 -25.73 -22.62 -6.42
CA PRO A 426 -25.39 -23.59 -7.45
C PRO A 426 -24.12 -24.40 -7.11
N ASP A 427 -24.01 -25.62 -7.64
CA ASP A 427 -22.84 -26.48 -7.44
C ASP A 427 -21.56 -25.80 -7.96
N GLY A 428 -20.51 -25.77 -7.15
CA GLY A 428 -19.25 -25.09 -7.46
C GLY A 428 -19.27 -23.56 -7.33
N HIS A 429 -20.31 -22.95 -6.76
CA HIS A 429 -20.39 -21.50 -6.55
C HIS A 429 -20.15 -21.09 -5.09
N THR A 430 -19.69 -19.86 -4.90
CA THR A 430 -19.69 -19.17 -3.59
C THR A 430 -20.75 -18.07 -3.58
N ARG A 431 -21.56 -18.01 -2.53
CA ARG A 431 -22.52 -16.92 -2.29
C ARG A 431 -22.16 -16.15 -1.02
N PHE A 432 -22.14 -14.84 -1.13
CA PHE A 432 -22.04 -13.89 -0.02
C PHE A 432 -23.38 -13.19 0.16
N THR A 433 -23.99 -13.33 1.34
CA THR A 433 -25.18 -12.57 1.74
C THR A 433 -24.78 -11.55 2.79
N ILE A 434 -24.96 -10.26 2.48
CA ILE A 434 -24.42 -9.16 3.27
C ILE A 434 -25.57 -8.27 3.72
N ASP A 435 -25.74 -8.11 5.03
CA ASP A 435 -26.59 -7.06 5.57
C ASP A 435 -25.74 -5.80 5.74
N ILE A 436 -26.25 -4.66 5.27
CA ILE A 436 -25.58 -3.37 5.37
C ILE A 436 -26.26 -2.47 6.38
N ILE A 437 -25.51 -1.48 6.88
CA ILE A 437 -26.03 -0.45 7.78
C ILE A 437 -27.21 0.31 7.15
N GLN A 438 -28.15 0.72 8.00
CA GLN A 438 -29.44 1.28 7.54
C GLN A 438 -29.51 2.81 7.57
N ASN A 439 -28.48 3.47 8.11
CA ASN A 439 -28.42 4.93 8.26
C ASN A 439 -27.44 5.61 7.29
N ALA A 440 -26.82 4.87 6.37
CA ALA A 440 -25.96 5.44 5.33
C ALA A 440 -26.76 6.30 4.35
N THR A 441 -26.20 7.47 4.03
CA THR A 441 -26.82 8.47 3.14
C THR A 441 -25.73 9.16 2.33
N TRP A 442 -25.92 9.20 1.01
CA TRP A 442 -25.06 9.93 0.09
C TRP A 442 -25.08 11.44 0.39
N SER A 443 -24.02 12.16 0.00
CA SER A 443 -23.86 13.60 0.28
C SER A 443 -24.95 14.49 -0.34
N ASP A 444 -25.70 14.00 -1.33
CA ASP A 444 -26.87 14.67 -1.92
C ASP A 444 -28.19 14.38 -1.17
N GLY A 445 -28.14 13.59 -0.10
CA GLY A 445 -29.27 13.23 0.75
C GLY A 445 -30.02 11.98 0.28
N VAL A 446 -29.61 11.33 -0.81
CA VAL A 446 -30.18 10.05 -1.24
C VAL A 446 -29.70 8.95 -0.29
N GLN A 447 -30.62 8.11 0.20
CA GLN A 447 -30.26 6.98 1.06
C GLN A 447 -29.39 5.98 0.28
N LEU A 448 -28.26 5.56 0.86
CA LEU A 448 -27.46 4.46 0.35
C LEU A 448 -28.16 3.14 0.68
N THR A 449 -28.29 2.26 -0.32
CA THR A 449 -28.99 0.97 -0.17
C THR A 449 -28.17 -0.19 -0.71
N ALA A 450 -28.66 -1.42 -0.50
CA ALA A 450 -28.05 -2.61 -1.05
C ALA A 450 -28.10 -2.67 -2.58
N GLU A 451 -28.98 -1.91 -3.23
CA GLU A 451 -28.97 -1.74 -4.70
C GLU A 451 -27.67 -1.05 -5.14
N ASP A 452 -27.21 -0.01 -4.42
CA ASP A 452 -25.93 0.64 -4.73
C ASP A 452 -24.76 -0.33 -4.60
N VAL A 453 -24.80 -1.23 -3.60
CA VAL A 453 -23.78 -2.28 -3.43
C VAL A 453 -23.81 -3.24 -4.61
N ALA A 454 -24.97 -3.78 -4.96
CA ALA A 454 -25.11 -4.71 -6.07
C ALA A 454 -24.71 -4.07 -7.41
N PHE A 455 -25.11 -2.81 -7.61
CA PHE A 455 -24.76 -1.99 -8.76
C PHE A 455 -23.24 -1.78 -8.83
N SER A 456 -22.58 -1.42 -7.73
CA SER A 456 -21.14 -1.15 -7.69
C SER A 456 -20.32 -2.36 -8.15
N ILE A 457 -20.67 -3.55 -7.66
CA ILE A 457 -19.96 -4.78 -8.03
C ILE A 457 -20.21 -5.14 -9.50
N THR A 458 -21.45 -4.98 -9.96
CA THR A 458 -21.82 -5.16 -11.37
C THR A 458 -21.10 -4.16 -12.26
N TYR A 459 -20.98 -2.89 -11.85
CA TYR A 459 -20.31 -1.83 -12.59
C TYR A 459 -18.84 -2.14 -12.80
N VAL A 460 -18.15 -2.62 -11.77
CA VAL A 460 -16.75 -3.05 -11.88
C VAL A 460 -16.61 -4.17 -12.91
N PHE A 461 -17.48 -5.18 -12.88
CA PHE A 461 -17.47 -6.26 -13.87
C PHE A 461 -17.76 -5.76 -15.28
N GLU A 462 -18.87 -5.04 -15.50
CA GLU A 462 -19.33 -4.57 -16.82
C GLU A 462 -18.44 -3.49 -17.43
N SER A 463 -17.66 -2.75 -16.62
CA SER A 463 -16.68 -1.79 -17.11
C SER A 463 -15.32 -2.40 -17.47
N THR A 464 -15.08 -3.68 -17.13
CA THR A 464 -13.83 -4.40 -17.44
C THR A 464 -13.52 -4.43 -18.95
N PRO A 465 -14.46 -4.71 -19.87
CA PRO A 465 -14.21 -4.67 -21.31
C PRO A 465 -13.81 -3.28 -21.82
N TYR A 466 -14.08 -2.21 -21.06
CA TYR A 466 -13.67 -0.84 -21.35
C TYR A 466 -12.36 -0.45 -20.65
N GLY A 467 -11.67 -1.40 -20.02
CA GLY A 467 -10.34 -1.22 -19.44
C GLY A 467 -10.33 -0.75 -17.99
N ASN A 468 -11.46 -0.78 -17.27
CA ASN A 468 -11.48 -0.39 -15.86
C ASN A 468 -10.59 -1.35 -15.04
N PRO A 469 -9.54 -0.85 -14.36
CA PRO A 469 -8.61 -1.69 -13.60
C PRO A 469 -9.27 -2.36 -12.39
N ALA A 470 -10.37 -1.80 -11.84
CA ALA A 470 -11.10 -2.43 -10.74
C ALA A 470 -11.63 -3.83 -11.13
N GLY A 471 -11.85 -4.06 -12.43
CA GLY A 471 -12.31 -5.33 -12.98
C GLY A 471 -11.28 -6.47 -13.00
N ALA A 472 -10.02 -6.19 -12.67
CA ALA A 472 -8.92 -7.14 -12.89
C ALA A 472 -9.02 -8.46 -12.12
N ARG A 473 -9.78 -8.49 -11.00
CA ARG A 473 -9.90 -9.66 -10.11
C ARG A 473 -11.32 -10.23 -10.00
N ILE A 474 -12.28 -9.75 -10.80
CA ILE A 474 -13.69 -10.12 -10.67
C ILE A 474 -14.17 -11.10 -11.76
N GLY A 475 -13.24 -11.79 -12.45
CA GLY A 475 -13.55 -12.62 -13.62
C GLY A 475 -14.53 -13.78 -13.36
N ASP A 476 -14.58 -14.30 -12.14
CA ASP A 476 -15.48 -15.39 -11.74
C ASP A 476 -16.87 -14.91 -11.28
N PHE A 477 -17.12 -13.60 -11.31
CA PHE A 477 -18.40 -13.03 -10.90
C PHE A 477 -19.57 -13.61 -11.68
N ALA A 478 -20.62 -13.99 -10.95
CA ALA A 478 -21.84 -14.56 -11.51
C ALA A 478 -22.99 -13.55 -11.48
N ALA A 479 -23.24 -12.94 -10.32
CA ALA A 479 -24.33 -11.98 -10.13
C ALA A 479 -24.15 -11.17 -8.84
N ALA A 480 -24.74 -9.97 -8.82
CA ALA A 480 -25.04 -9.24 -7.61
C ALA A 480 -26.48 -8.72 -7.66
N TYR A 481 -27.20 -8.75 -6.54
CA TYR A 481 -28.58 -8.27 -6.45
C TYR A 481 -28.97 -7.92 -5.01
N ALA A 482 -30.02 -7.10 -4.86
CA ALA A 482 -30.52 -6.66 -3.56
C ALA A 482 -31.92 -7.23 -3.26
N PRO A 483 -32.05 -8.37 -2.57
CA PRO A 483 -33.38 -8.90 -2.19
C PRO A 483 -34.17 -7.98 -1.25
N THR A 484 -33.51 -7.07 -0.53
CA THR A 484 -34.14 -6.03 0.30
C THR A 484 -33.30 -4.75 0.25
N PRO A 485 -33.82 -3.58 0.67
CA PRO A 485 -33.05 -2.33 0.68
C PRO A 485 -31.73 -2.37 1.48
N TYR A 486 -31.56 -3.32 2.39
CA TYR A 486 -30.38 -3.42 3.26
C TYR A 486 -29.69 -4.78 3.21
N ARG A 487 -30.03 -5.62 2.22
CA ARG A 487 -29.40 -6.91 2.02
C ARG A 487 -28.94 -7.05 0.58
N ALA A 488 -27.64 -7.19 0.38
CA ALA A 488 -27.03 -7.50 -0.90
C ALA A 488 -26.66 -8.99 -0.95
N VAL A 489 -26.70 -9.56 -2.15
CA VAL A 489 -26.19 -10.90 -2.43
C VAL A 489 -25.19 -10.79 -3.58
N ILE A 490 -24.02 -11.41 -3.42
CA ILE A 490 -22.96 -11.48 -4.42
C ILE A 490 -22.63 -12.95 -4.64
N GLU A 491 -22.54 -13.39 -5.90
CA GLU A 491 -22.29 -14.78 -6.27
C GLU A 491 -21.12 -14.88 -7.25
N PHE A 492 -20.32 -15.94 -7.08
CA PHE A 492 -19.21 -16.31 -7.95
C PHE A 492 -19.40 -17.71 -8.51
N ASN A 493 -18.93 -17.96 -9.73
CA ASN A 493 -19.03 -19.23 -10.45
C ASN A 493 -18.02 -20.29 -9.97
N THR A 494 -17.24 -19.97 -8.94
CA THR A 494 -16.21 -20.85 -8.37
C THR A 494 -16.29 -20.82 -6.83
N GLU A 495 -15.84 -21.90 -6.20
CA GLU A 495 -15.59 -21.97 -4.76
C GLU A 495 -14.22 -21.37 -4.44
N SER A 496 -14.15 -20.34 -3.59
CA SER A 496 -12.87 -19.77 -3.15
C SER A 496 -13.01 -18.87 -1.92
N TYR A 497 -12.10 -19.04 -0.97
CA TYR A 497 -11.88 -18.11 0.15
C TYR A 497 -11.54 -16.69 -0.34
N TRP A 498 -10.81 -16.57 -1.45
CA TRP A 498 -10.31 -15.29 -1.96
C TRP A 498 -11.39 -14.41 -2.58
N HIS A 499 -12.59 -14.95 -2.86
CA HIS A 499 -13.68 -14.15 -3.42
C HIS A 499 -14.06 -12.97 -2.53
N PHE A 500 -13.92 -13.10 -1.21
CA PHE A 500 -14.19 -12.01 -0.27
C PHE A 500 -13.45 -10.71 -0.64
N SER A 501 -12.13 -10.79 -0.82
CA SER A 501 -11.30 -9.61 -1.07
C SER A 501 -11.46 -9.03 -2.48
N THR A 502 -12.07 -9.77 -3.43
CA THR A 502 -12.34 -9.28 -4.79
C THR A 502 -13.41 -8.18 -4.84
N PHE A 503 -14.27 -8.10 -3.83
CA PHE A 503 -15.37 -7.13 -3.77
C PHE A 503 -15.39 -6.32 -2.46
N ALA A 504 -14.94 -6.88 -1.34
CA ALA A 504 -15.17 -6.29 -0.01
C ALA A 504 -14.53 -4.90 0.15
N TYR A 505 -13.39 -4.67 -0.49
CA TYR A 505 -12.62 -3.42 -0.43
C TYR A 505 -12.88 -2.48 -1.62
N ASN A 506 -13.75 -2.87 -2.55
CA ASN A 506 -14.09 -2.00 -3.68
C ASN A 506 -14.93 -0.83 -3.18
N THR A 507 -14.68 0.33 -3.78
CA THR A 507 -15.50 1.52 -3.53
C THR A 507 -16.95 1.27 -3.92
N ILE A 508 -17.88 1.56 -3.01
CA ILE A 508 -19.30 1.60 -3.31
C ILE A 508 -19.62 2.95 -3.96
N ILE A 509 -20.30 2.92 -5.09
CA ILE A 509 -20.65 4.08 -5.92
C ILE A 509 -22.18 4.26 -5.97
N PRO A 510 -22.68 5.50 -6.08
CA PRO A 510 -24.10 5.78 -6.18
C PRO A 510 -24.67 5.38 -7.56
N GLU A 511 -25.64 4.47 -7.58
CA GLU A 511 -26.27 3.98 -8.82
C GLU A 511 -26.88 5.14 -9.63
N HIS A 512 -27.53 6.09 -8.97
CA HIS A 512 -28.18 7.23 -9.62
C HIS A 512 -27.22 8.19 -10.32
N ILE A 513 -25.90 8.08 -10.07
CA ILE A 513 -24.85 8.87 -10.71
C ILE A 513 -24.11 8.07 -11.78
N PHE A 514 -23.87 6.78 -11.54
CA PHE A 514 -23.03 5.95 -12.40
C PHE A 514 -23.81 5.08 -13.40
N ASN A 515 -25.15 5.04 -13.33
CA ASN A 515 -25.99 4.27 -14.25
C ASN A 515 -25.70 4.57 -15.73
N ASP A 516 -25.96 3.59 -16.58
CA ASP A 516 -25.67 3.64 -18.02
C ASP A 516 -26.70 4.44 -18.84
N GLU A 517 -27.87 4.75 -18.27
CA GLU A 517 -28.94 5.46 -18.98
C GLU A 517 -28.72 6.97 -19.05
N THR A 518 -28.31 7.56 -17.92
CA THR A 518 -28.22 9.02 -17.74
C THR A 518 -26.97 9.47 -16.99
N GLY A 519 -26.23 8.53 -16.41
CA GLY A 519 -25.05 8.78 -15.59
C GLY A 519 -23.75 8.68 -16.38
N ILE A 520 -22.67 8.41 -15.64
CA ILE A 520 -21.31 8.21 -16.19
C ILE A 520 -21.25 6.99 -17.11
N GLY A 521 -22.04 5.95 -16.80
CA GLY A 521 -22.09 4.70 -17.53
C GLY A 521 -20.79 3.90 -17.50
N TYR A 522 -20.80 2.70 -18.08
CA TYR A 522 -19.65 1.80 -18.00
C TYR A 522 -18.46 2.26 -18.84
N GLN A 523 -18.68 3.10 -19.86
CA GLN A 523 -17.63 3.62 -20.74
C GLN A 523 -17.00 4.92 -20.21
N GLY A 524 -17.71 5.69 -19.39
CA GLY A 524 -17.25 6.98 -18.87
C GLY A 524 -16.38 6.89 -17.61
N TRP A 525 -16.11 5.66 -17.13
CA TRP A 525 -15.38 5.42 -15.88
C TRP A 525 -14.05 6.15 -15.79
N ASN A 526 -13.35 6.35 -16.92
CA ASN A 526 -12.01 6.94 -16.98
C ASN A 526 -11.99 8.44 -17.24
N THR A 527 -13.13 9.06 -17.58
CA THR A 527 -13.21 10.51 -17.84
C THR A 527 -13.75 11.30 -16.67
N TRP A 528 -14.53 10.67 -15.79
CA TRP A 528 -15.10 11.29 -14.60
C TRP A 528 -14.00 11.73 -13.61
N ASN A 529 -13.97 13.00 -13.21
CA ASN A 529 -13.00 13.62 -12.29
C ASN A 529 -13.63 14.85 -11.62
N PRO A 530 -14.52 14.66 -10.64
CA PRO A 530 -15.52 15.67 -10.25
C PRO A 530 -15.00 16.85 -9.43
N VAL A 531 -13.74 16.80 -8.98
CA VAL A 531 -13.07 17.93 -8.30
C VAL A 531 -12.43 18.88 -9.31
N PHE A 532 -11.81 18.32 -10.36
CA PHE A 532 -11.17 19.11 -11.41
C PHE A 532 -12.14 19.47 -12.55
N ASP A 533 -13.26 18.76 -12.67
CA ASP A 533 -14.39 19.14 -13.50
C ASP A 533 -15.66 19.37 -12.65
N PRO A 534 -15.96 20.62 -12.27
CA PRO A 534 -17.15 20.95 -11.48
C PRO A 534 -18.49 20.70 -12.20
N ALA A 535 -18.49 20.41 -13.51
CA ALA A 535 -19.71 20.01 -14.23
C ALA A 535 -20.13 18.57 -13.89
N GLU A 536 -19.21 17.78 -13.35
CA GLU A 536 -19.46 16.38 -13.01
C GLU A 536 -19.90 16.22 -11.55
N PRO A 537 -20.79 15.25 -11.28
CA PRO A 537 -21.31 15.03 -9.93
C PRO A 537 -20.24 14.50 -8.97
N ASN A 538 -20.11 15.15 -7.81
CA ASN A 538 -19.32 14.69 -6.67
C ASN A 538 -20.24 14.22 -5.53
N VAL A 539 -20.81 13.03 -5.67
CA VAL A 539 -21.70 12.44 -4.66
C VAL A 539 -21.01 11.26 -4.00
N ASN A 540 -20.83 11.32 -2.69
CA ASN A 540 -20.05 10.34 -1.92
C ASN A 540 -20.60 10.22 -0.47
N CYS A 541 -20.10 9.27 0.32
CA CYS A 541 -20.67 8.93 1.65
C CYS A 541 -19.59 8.71 2.73
N GLY A 542 -18.40 9.28 2.53
CA GLY A 542 -17.30 9.19 3.48
C GLY A 542 -17.43 10.15 4.67
N PRO A 543 -16.49 10.07 5.65
CA PRO A 543 -16.45 10.95 6.81
C PRO A 543 -16.25 12.43 6.47
N TYR A 544 -15.68 12.73 5.31
CA TYR A 544 -15.46 14.08 4.82
C TYR A 544 -15.97 14.24 3.38
N ILE A 545 -16.24 15.48 3.00
CA ILE A 545 -16.57 15.90 1.63
C ILE A 545 -15.53 16.94 1.20
N PHE A 546 -15.15 16.90 -0.07
CA PHE A 546 -14.26 17.90 -0.65
C PHE A 546 -14.88 19.30 -0.61
N SER A 547 -14.17 20.30 -0.08
CA SER A 547 -14.69 21.65 0.12
C SER A 547 -13.96 22.74 -0.66
N ASP A 548 -12.64 22.69 -0.74
CA ASP A 548 -11.86 23.76 -1.38
C ASP A 548 -10.48 23.26 -1.83
N TYR A 549 -9.87 23.98 -2.78
CA TYR A 549 -8.45 23.81 -3.11
C TYR A 549 -7.87 25.03 -3.79
N GLU A 550 -6.56 25.17 -3.65
CA GLU A 550 -5.74 26.03 -4.48
C GLU A 550 -4.62 25.16 -5.08
N ALA A 551 -4.64 25.03 -6.40
CA ALA A 551 -3.73 24.14 -7.15
C ALA A 551 -2.26 24.46 -6.81
N GLY A 552 -1.50 23.42 -6.48
CA GLY A 552 -0.12 23.52 -6.01
C GLY A 552 0.08 24.08 -4.60
N GLU A 553 -1.00 24.45 -3.87
CA GLU A 553 -0.92 24.96 -2.49
C GLU A 553 -1.61 24.04 -1.48
N PHE A 554 -2.91 23.77 -1.62
CA PHE A 554 -3.65 22.93 -0.68
C PHE A 554 -4.92 22.30 -1.26
N TYR A 555 -5.38 21.23 -0.59
CA TYR A 555 -6.67 20.55 -0.83
C TYR A 555 -7.38 20.33 0.50
N GLU A 556 -8.63 20.73 0.60
CA GLU A 556 -9.41 20.67 1.83
C GLU A 556 -10.59 19.71 1.71
N VAL A 557 -10.76 18.90 2.75
CA VAL A 557 -11.98 18.12 2.99
C VAL A 557 -12.60 18.51 4.33
N THR A 558 -13.91 18.69 4.37
CA THR A 558 -14.67 19.11 5.56
C THR A 558 -15.62 18.02 6.01
N TYR A 559 -15.93 18.02 7.31
CA TYR A 559 -16.80 17.04 7.95
C TYR A 559 -18.12 16.85 7.18
N ASN A 560 -18.45 15.59 6.88
CA ASN A 560 -19.73 15.22 6.31
C ASN A 560 -20.80 15.04 7.40
N PRO A 561 -21.81 15.93 7.49
CA PRO A 561 -22.87 15.81 8.51
C PRO A 561 -23.80 14.60 8.32
N LEU A 562 -23.78 13.96 7.14
CA LEU A 562 -24.59 12.77 6.82
C LEU A 562 -23.84 11.46 7.07
N PHE A 563 -22.60 11.53 7.57
CA PHE A 563 -21.79 10.35 7.77
C PHE A 563 -22.36 9.40 8.83
N HIS A 564 -22.49 8.12 8.50
CA HIS A 564 -23.22 7.12 9.29
C HIS A 564 -22.58 6.72 10.62
N TYR A 565 -21.31 7.06 10.84
CA TYR A 565 -20.61 6.90 12.13
C TYR A 565 -20.25 8.23 12.79
N ALA A 566 -20.86 9.34 12.35
CA ALA A 566 -20.64 10.63 12.96
C ALA A 566 -21.09 10.65 14.43
N PRO A 567 -20.24 11.11 15.36
CA PRO A 567 -20.64 11.28 16.75
C PRO A 567 -21.61 12.46 16.90
N GLU A 568 -22.43 12.43 17.95
CA GLU A 568 -23.28 13.58 18.30
C GLU A 568 -22.41 14.79 18.67
N ARG A 569 -22.37 15.80 17.78
CA ARG A 569 -21.68 17.06 18.06
C ARG A 569 -22.54 17.94 18.95
N PRO A 570 -21.99 18.54 20.03
CA PRO A 570 -22.73 19.51 20.84
C PRO A 570 -23.24 20.63 19.94
N THR A 571 -24.55 20.82 19.88
CA THR A 571 -25.13 21.95 19.17
C THR A 571 -24.66 23.23 19.85
N GLY A 572 -23.75 23.95 19.19
CA GLY A 572 -23.32 25.27 19.64
C GLY A 572 -24.57 26.11 19.89
N THR A 573 -24.70 26.64 21.11
CA THR A 573 -25.74 27.59 21.46
C THR A 573 -25.59 28.75 20.48
N THR A 574 -26.50 28.86 19.52
CA THR A 574 -26.59 30.03 18.65
C THR A 574 -26.90 31.19 19.58
N THR A 575 -25.87 31.92 20.00
CA THR A 575 -26.05 33.18 20.69
C THR A 575 -26.52 34.13 19.61
N THR A 576 -27.85 34.18 19.44
CA THR A 576 -28.54 35.22 18.68
C THR A 576 -28.10 36.55 19.28
N THR A 577 -27.11 37.16 18.65
CA THR A 577 -26.88 38.58 18.83
C THR A 577 -28.04 39.25 18.12
N ASP A 578 -29.00 39.68 18.94
CA ASP A 578 -30.18 40.41 18.55
C ASP A 578 -29.80 41.68 17.77
N THR A 579 -29.96 41.64 16.46
CA THR A 579 -30.17 42.85 15.64
C THR A 579 -31.50 42.72 14.91
N GLY A 580 -32.55 43.10 15.63
CA GLY A 580 -33.70 43.86 15.15
C GLY A 580 -34.05 43.86 13.64
N THR A 581 -35.17 43.19 13.37
CA THR A 581 -36.24 43.53 12.40
C THR A 581 -35.98 43.41 10.88
N GLY A 582 -36.64 42.41 10.28
CA GLY A 582 -37.00 42.37 8.86
C GLY A 582 -37.66 41.03 8.50
N THR A 583 -38.99 40.97 8.50
CA THR A 583 -39.78 39.78 8.13
C THR A 583 -39.58 39.36 6.67
N GLY A 584 -39.23 38.09 6.43
CA GLY A 584 -39.26 37.45 5.12
C GLY A 584 -39.22 35.93 5.27
N THR A 585 -40.29 35.24 4.87
CA THR A 585 -40.43 33.79 4.80
C THR A 585 -39.59 33.21 3.66
N GLY A 586 -38.73 32.22 3.92
CA GLY A 586 -37.98 31.49 2.90
C GLY A 586 -37.43 30.17 3.45
N THR A 587 -37.68 29.09 2.74
CA THR A 587 -37.20 27.71 2.93
C THR A 587 -35.66 27.65 2.86
N GLY A 588 -35.01 26.94 3.79
CA GLY A 588 -33.55 26.81 3.82
C GLY A 588 -33.03 25.91 2.70
N GLU A 589 -32.34 26.50 1.73
CA GLU A 589 -31.49 25.85 0.73
C GLU A 589 -30.13 25.46 1.34
N VAL A 590 -29.61 24.32 0.90
CA VAL A 590 -28.21 23.87 1.05
C VAL A 590 -27.30 24.85 0.25
N PRO A 591 -26.07 25.16 0.69
CA PRO A 591 -25.22 26.13 -0.01
C PRO A 591 -24.90 25.62 -1.42
N THR A 592 -25.33 26.37 -2.43
CA THR A 592 -24.94 26.17 -3.83
C THR A 592 -23.60 26.86 -4.09
N PHE A 593 -22.70 26.15 -4.78
CA PHE A 593 -21.39 26.63 -5.20
C PHE A 593 -21.51 27.82 -6.17
N ASP A 594 -20.98 28.99 -5.79
CA ASP A 594 -20.92 30.18 -6.66
C ASP A 594 -19.58 30.23 -7.40
N ALA A 595 -19.56 29.63 -8.60
CA ALA A 595 -18.40 29.59 -9.50
C ALA A 595 -17.92 30.97 -9.98
N THR A 596 -18.67 32.05 -9.74
CA THR A 596 -18.38 33.38 -10.31
C THR A 596 -17.27 34.11 -9.54
N LEU A 597 -17.06 33.78 -8.26
CA LEU A 597 -16.04 34.43 -7.44
C LEU A 597 -14.62 33.90 -7.73
N ALA A 598 -14.49 32.61 -8.07
CA ALA A 598 -13.22 31.96 -8.39
C ALA A 598 -12.57 32.49 -9.68
N ILE A 599 -13.38 32.84 -10.69
CA ILE A 599 -12.90 33.37 -11.98
C ILE A 599 -12.29 34.78 -11.84
N VAL A 600 -12.79 35.58 -10.89
CA VAL A 600 -12.31 36.97 -10.71
C VAL A 600 -10.97 37.00 -9.95
N ALA A 601 -10.74 36.07 -9.01
CA ALA A 601 -9.46 35.96 -8.30
C ALA A 601 -8.32 35.51 -9.24
N GLY A 602 -8.56 34.50 -10.10
CA GLY A 602 -7.58 33.99 -11.06
C GLY A 602 -7.13 35.02 -12.11
N ALA A 603 -8.02 35.94 -12.50
CA ALA A 603 -7.70 36.99 -13.49
C ALA A 603 -6.79 38.10 -12.93
N VAL A 604 -6.84 38.38 -11.62
CA VAL A 604 -6.01 39.41 -10.98
C VAL A 604 -4.60 38.87 -10.68
N GLY A 605 -4.46 37.59 -10.31
CA GLY A 605 -3.17 36.92 -10.10
C GLY A 605 -2.32 36.85 -11.38
N ALA A 606 -2.94 36.49 -12.52
CA ALA A 606 -2.25 36.41 -13.81
C ALA A 606 -1.75 37.79 -14.32
N ALA A 607 -2.43 38.88 -13.99
CA ALA A 607 -2.03 40.23 -14.41
C ALA A 607 -0.80 40.76 -13.65
N VAL A 608 -0.58 40.34 -12.39
CA VAL A 608 0.58 40.77 -11.58
C VAL A 608 1.85 40.03 -12.00
N VAL A 609 1.76 38.74 -12.36
CA VAL A 609 2.92 37.94 -12.82
C VAL A 609 3.45 38.41 -14.18
N ILE A 610 2.57 38.83 -15.10
CA ILE A 610 2.97 39.32 -16.43
C ILE A 610 3.63 40.72 -16.36
N LEU A 611 3.19 41.58 -15.43
CA LEU A 611 3.79 42.92 -15.26
C LEU A 611 5.14 42.91 -14.54
N VAL A 612 5.36 42.00 -13.60
CA VAL A 612 6.65 41.86 -12.89
C VAL A 612 7.66 41.08 -13.73
N GLY A 613 7.24 40.01 -14.43
CA GLY A 613 8.11 39.24 -15.34
C GLY A 613 8.60 40.04 -16.56
N GLY A 614 7.74 40.92 -17.11
CA GLY A 614 8.11 41.79 -18.23
C GLY A 614 9.13 42.89 -17.88
N PHE A 615 9.19 43.33 -16.61
CA PHE A 615 10.09 44.39 -16.19
C PHE A 615 11.52 43.91 -15.91
N VAL A 616 11.70 42.62 -15.59
CA VAL A 616 13.03 42.01 -15.35
C VAL A 616 13.76 41.66 -16.65
N LEU A 617 13.03 41.31 -17.72
CA LEU A 617 13.60 40.96 -19.02
C LEU A 617 14.05 42.15 -19.88
N LEU A 618 13.72 43.39 -19.50
CA LEU A 618 14.15 44.62 -20.21
C LEU A 618 15.40 45.30 -19.61
N ARG A 619 16.01 44.73 -18.57
CA ARG A 619 17.24 45.27 -17.93
C ARG A 619 18.53 44.47 -18.16
N GLN A 620 18.50 43.44 -19.01
CA GLN A 620 19.69 42.69 -19.42
C GLN A 620 19.94 42.80 -20.94
N LYS A 621 20.16 44.03 -21.40
CA LYS A 621 20.92 44.32 -22.63
C LYS A 621 22.05 45.28 -22.32
#